data_AF-A0A1B6GKW1-F1
#
_entry.id   AF-A0A1B6GKW1-F1
#
_cell.length_a   1.000
_cell.length_b   1.000
_cell.length_c   1.000
_cell.angle_alpha   90.00
_cell.angle_beta   90.00
_cell.angle_gamma   90.00
#
_symmetry.space_group_name_H-M   'P 1'
#
loop_
_entity.id
_entity.type
_entity.pdbx_description
1 polymer ?
#
loop_
_entity_poly.entity_id
_entity_poly.type
_entity_poly.pdbx_seq_one_letter_code
_entity_poly.pdbx_strand_id
1 'polypeptide(L)'
;MLPFNRLLTLNSIAGQFIQLKPISKCTTMLAELHVNLMKWKHPSKQILCLSRQAVKPKTPLLLLWTVPFLSSNNAVKESSEVKQKSNQQKKEIKNAILESDELFESNKYQEATLALLPFKDSNDVEVLWRLSRAQYNVSQSSSVSETEKRQMIQEAYERITEAMVLNDSHWAVHKWMSVLLDARSSYDGIKARITQLENVKRHMLRAVELNPTDATTHYMLGSWCYQIADMPWVQRKIAATIFAAPPTSTFEEALQFFSKAEEIQPRFY
;
A
#
# COMPACT_ATOMS: atom_id res chain seq x y z
N MET A 1 0.04 10.69 -16.94
CA MET A 1 -1.44 10.66 -16.73
C MET A 1 -1.88 9.21 -16.65
N LEU A 2 -2.20 8.71 -15.45
CA LEU A 2 -2.50 7.30 -15.21
C LEU A 2 -3.72 6.86 -16.03
N PRO A 3 -3.66 5.77 -16.82
CA PRO A 3 -4.85 5.17 -17.41
C PRO A 3 -5.61 4.38 -16.33
N PHE A 4 -6.23 5.12 -15.39
CA PHE A 4 -7.07 4.57 -14.33
C PHE A 4 -8.36 3.91 -14.87
N ASN A 5 -8.62 4.01 -16.18
CA ASN A 5 -9.76 3.40 -16.86
C ASN A 5 -9.79 1.85 -16.81
N ARG A 6 -8.67 1.19 -16.44
CA ARG A 6 -8.67 -0.27 -16.20
C ARG A 6 -8.81 -0.66 -14.73
N LEU A 7 -8.62 0.27 -13.81
CA LEU A 7 -8.34 -0.04 -12.42
C LEU A 7 -9.56 -0.44 -11.61
N LEU A 8 -10.76 -0.13 -12.11
CA LEU A 8 -11.97 -0.32 -11.33
C LEU A 8 -13.16 -0.86 -12.16
N THR A 9 -12.97 -1.27 -13.41
CA THR A 9 -14.10 -1.81 -14.17
C THR A 9 -14.49 -3.20 -13.62
N LEU A 10 -15.59 -3.25 -12.86
CA LEU A 10 -16.34 -4.49 -12.57
C LEU A 10 -16.73 -5.25 -13.86
N ASN A 11 -16.63 -4.60 -15.01
CA ASN A 11 -16.88 -5.16 -16.34
C ASN A 11 -15.87 -6.21 -16.81
N SER A 12 -14.73 -6.41 -16.13
CA SER A 12 -13.88 -7.59 -16.41
C SER A 12 -14.57 -8.94 -16.10
N ILE A 13 -15.74 -8.92 -15.43
CA ILE A 13 -16.51 -10.10 -15.03
C ILE A 13 -17.54 -10.52 -16.10
N ALA A 14 -17.86 -9.67 -17.09
CA ALA A 14 -18.84 -10.02 -18.13
C ALA A 14 -18.29 -11.04 -19.17
N GLY A 15 -16.97 -11.18 -19.29
CA GLY A 15 -16.32 -12.07 -20.27
C GLY A 15 -16.08 -13.52 -19.80
N GLN A 16 -16.32 -13.84 -18.53
CA GLN A 16 -16.04 -15.17 -17.95
C GLN A 16 -17.29 -16.01 -17.64
N PHE A 17 -18.49 -15.49 -17.96
CA PHE A 17 -19.76 -16.17 -17.66
C PHE A 17 -20.32 -17.05 -18.80
N ILE A 18 -19.54 -17.31 -19.85
CA ILE A 18 -19.86 -18.32 -20.86
C ILE A 18 -18.83 -19.43 -20.71
N GLN A 19 -19.28 -20.63 -20.29
CA GLN A 19 -18.53 -21.90 -20.10
C GLN A 19 -18.29 -22.32 -18.64
N LEU A 20 -19.34 -22.49 -17.81
CA LEU A 20 -19.28 -23.51 -16.75
C LEU A 20 -20.63 -24.23 -16.62
N LYS A 21 -20.66 -25.48 -17.11
CA LYS A 21 -21.70 -26.48 -16.81
C LYS A 21 -21.54 -26.99 -15.36
N PRO A 22 -22.62 -27.45 -14.70
CA PRO A 22 -22.57 -27.79 -13.28
C PRO A 22 -21.95 -29.19 -13.11
N ILE A 23 -20.97 -29.32 -12.22
CA ILE A 23 -20.56 -30.61 -11.68
C ILE A 23 -20.60 -30.55 -10.16
N SER A 24 -21.29 -31.53 -9.61
CA SER A 24 -21.70 -31.75 -8.25
C SER A 24 -20.57 -32.14 -7.29
N LYS A 25 -20.72 -31.70 -6.04
CA LYS A 25 -20.32 -32.35 -4.77
C LYS A 25 -18.85 -32.80 -4.62
N CYS A 26 -18.12 -32.10 -3.76
CA CYS A 26 -17.29 -32.77 -2.74
C CYS A 26 -17.17 -31.88 -1.51
N THR A 27 -17.84 -32.30 -0.44
CA THR A 27 -17.73 -31.76 0.91
C THR A 27 -16.53 -32.37 1.64
N THR A 28 -16.11 -31.70 2.72
CA THR A 28 -15.20 -32.14 3.80
C THR A 28 -13.70 -32.25 3.47
N MET A 29 -13.00 -31.11 3.53
CA MET A 29 -11.62 -30.96 4.06
C MET A 29 -11.16 -29.48 4.07
N LEU A 30 -11.97 -28.57 4.63
CA LEU A 30 -11.57 -27.15 4.85
C LEU A 30 -12.18 -26.58 6.14
N ALA A 31 -12.12 -27.35 7.24
CA ALA A 31 -12.62 -26.91 8.55
C ALA A 31 -11.51 -26.51 9.54
N GLU A 32 -10.23 -26.52 9.17
CA GLU A 32 -9.12 -26.23 10.12
C GLU A 32 -8.27 -24.98 9.80
N LEU A 33 -8.68 -24.14 8.84
CA LEU A 33 -7.99 -22.86 8.57
C LEU A 33 -8.80 -21.60 8.94
N HIS A 34 -9.97 -21.78 9.57
CA HIS A 34 -10.95 -20.70 9.77
C HIS A 34 -11.04 -20.13 11.19
N VAL A 35 -9.99 -20.23 12.02
CA VAL A 35 -10.01 -19.65 13.39
C VAL A 35 -8.91 -18.61 13.65
N ASN A 36 -7.95 -18.39 12.76
CA ASN A 36 -6.83 -17.45 13.01
C ASN A 36 -6.82 -16.15 12.18
N LEU A 37 -7.90 -15.78 11.49
CA LEU A 37 -7.96 -14.56 10.67
C LEU A 37 -9.01 -13.52 11.12
N MET A 38 -9.49 -13.61 12.37
CA MET A 38 -10.53 -12.71 12.90
C MET A 38 -10.16 -12.03 14.23
N LYS A 39 -8.93 -11.50 14.35
CA LYS A 39 -8.60 -10.46 15.34
C LYS A 39 -7.45 -9.56 14.84
N TRP A 40 -7.75 -8.62 13.96
CA TRP A 40 -6.90 -7.44 13.77
C TRP A 40 -7.57 -6.24 14.42
N LYS A 41 -7.30 -6.06 15.72
CA LYS A 41 -7.50 -4.79 16.43
C LYS A 41 -6.20 -4.01 16.32
N HIS A 42 -6.27 -2.80 15.77
CA HIS A 42 -5.22 -1.78 15.97
C HIS A 42 -4.92 -1.63 17.47
N PRO A 43 -3.66 -1.70 17.93
CA PRO A 43 -3.31 -1.25 19.26
C PRO A 43 -2.86 0.21 19.19
N SER A 44 -3.78 1.09 19.60
CA SER A 44 -3.48 2.45 20.01
C SER A 44 -2.49 2.43 21.20
N LYS A 45 -1.52 3.35 21.15
CA LYS A 45 -0.46 3.54 22.13
C LYS A 45 -0.99 3.54 23.58
N GLN A 46 -0.55 2.58 24.39
CA GLN A 46 -0.48 2.72 25.84
C GLN A 46 0.99 2.53 26.26
N ILE A 47 1.64 3.63 26.58
CA ILE A 47 2.96 3.65 27.21
C ILE A 47 2.72 3.34 28.69
N LEU A 48 2.88 2.07 29.07
CA LEU A 48 3.03 1.70 30.47
C LEU A 48 4.48 1.99 30.87
N CYS A 49 4.62 3.06 31.65
CA CYS A 49 5.82 3.38 32.41
C CYS A 49 6.03 2.24 33.43
N LEU A 50 6.93 1.31 33.12
CA LEU A 50 7.46 0.39 34.12
C LEU A 50 8.83 0.91 34.55
N SER A 51 8.84 1.38 35.79
CA SER A 51 10.02 1.71 36.59
C SER A 51 11.08 0.62 36.47
N ARG A 52 12.22 0.95 35.86
CA ARG A 52 13.46 0.25 36.16
C ARG A 52 13.85 0.60 37.60
N GLN A 53 13.54 -0.29 38.54
CA GLN A 53 14.29 -0.33 39.78
C GLN A 53 15.75 -0.66 39.42
N ALA A 54 16.63 0.30 39.64
CA ALA A 54 18.05 0.15 39.50
C ALA A 54 18.58 -0.78 40.60
N VAL A 55 18.85 -2.04 40.25
CA VAL A 55 19.69 -2.92 41.08
C VAL A 55 21.14 -2.47 40.87
N LYS A 56 21.72 -1.82 41.87
CA LYS A 56 23.15 -1.45 41.89
C LYS A 56 23.99 -2.71 42.13
N PRO A 57 24.94 -3.09 41.26
CA PRO A 57 25.97 -4.04 41.66
C PRO A 57 26.98 -3.33 42.56
N LYS A 58 27.25 -3.92 43.74
CA LYS A 58 28.40 -3.54 44.56
C LYS A 58 29.64 -4.19 43.95
N THR A 59 30.49 -3.42 43.26
CA THR A 59 31.86 -3.82 42.94
C THR A 59 32.81 -3.26 43.99
N PRO A 60 33.77 -4.06 44.50
CA PRO A 60 34.77 -3.56 45.43
C PRO A 60 35.85 -2.77 44.68
N LEU A 61 36.25 -1.64 45.27
CA LEU A 61 37.42 -0.89 44.86
C LEU A 61 38.68 -1.75 45.08
N LEU A 62 39.44 -1.94 44.01
CA LEU A 62 40.90 -1.71 43.89
C LEU A 62 41.43 -2.57 42.73
N LEU A 63 41.80 -1.93 41.63
CA LEU A 63 43.18 -1.84 41.14
C LEU A 63 43.17 -1.09 39.80
N LEU A 64 43.92 0.01 39.78
CA LEU A 64 44.40 0.69 38.58
C LEU A 64 45.09 -0.34 37.65
N TRP A 65 45.15 -0.03 36.36
CA TRP A 65 46.31 -0.09 35.45
C TRP A 65 45.81 -0.29 34.01
N THR A 66 45.92 0.79 33.25
CA THR A 66 45.89 0.90 31.77
C THR A 66 44.64 0.39 31.06
N VAL A 67 43.56 1.19 31.08
CA VAL A 67 42.79 1.34 29.84
C VAL A 67 43.74 2.03 28.87
N PRO A 68 44.04 1.48 27.67
CA PRO A 68 44.61 2.30 26.62
C PRO A 68 43.71 3.53 26.54
N PHE A 69 44.31 4.71 26.59
CA PHE A 69 43.64 5.95 26.22
C PHE A 69 43.17 5.73 24.78
N LEU A 70 41.99 5.13 24.62
CA LEU A 70 41.43 4.78 23.34
C LEU A 70 41.08 6.12 22.74
N SER A 71 41.99 6.55 21.85
CA SER A 71 42.04 7.87 21.25
C SER A 71 40.64 8.38 20.95
N SER A 72 40.23 9.44 21.65
CA SER A 72 38.97 10.15 21.38
C SER A 72 38.84 10.54 19.90
N ASN A 73 39.97 10.61 19.17
CA ASN A 73 40.01 10.86 17.74
C ASN A 73 39.40 9.71 16.92
N ASN A 74 39.48 8.44 17.34
CA ASN A 74 38.88 7.33 16.60
C ASN A 74 37.34 7.32 16.70
N ALA A 75 36.78 7.56 17.89
CA ALA A 75 35.32 7.67 18.05
C ALA A 75 34.74 8.89 17.33
N VAL A 76 35.46 10.03 17.35
CA VAL A 76 35.08 11.24 16.59
C VAL A 76 35.18 10.99 15.08
N LYS A 77 36.24 10.34 14.61
CA LYS A 77 36.44 10.01 13.19
C LYS A 77 35.39 9.01 12.67
N GLU A 78 35.10 7.96 13.44
CA GLU A 78 34.07 6.97 13.12
C GLU A 78 32.66 7.61 13.11
N SER A 79 32.35 8.48 14.08
CA SER A 79 31.08 9.23 14.09
C SER A 79 30.95 10.19 12.90
N SER A 80 32.06 10.77 12.43
CA SER A 80 32.08 11.69 11.28
C SER A 80 31.93 10.95 9.95
N GLU A 81 32.57 9.77 9.80
CA GLU A 81 32.47 8.93 8.61
C GLU A 81 31.08 8.28 8.47
N VAL A 82 30.46 7.85 9.58
CA VAL A 82 29.08 7.35 9.59
C VAL A 82 28.10 8.45 9.19
N LYS A 83 28.29 9.69 9.69
CA LYS A 83 27.45 10.83 9.34
C LYS A 83 27.61 11.24 7.86
N GLN A 84 28.82 11.16 7.32
CA GLN A 84 29.08 11.40 5.90
C GLN A 84 28.47 10.32 5.00
N LYS A 85 28.62 9.02 5.34
CA LYS A 85 27.99 7.91 4.61
C LYS A 85 26.47 8.01 4.63
N SER A 86 25.87 8.32 5.78
CA SER A 86 24.41 8.52 5.89
C SER A 86 23.91 9.70 5.04
N ASN A 87 24.64 10.82 5.02
CA ASN A 87 24.28 11.97 4.18
C ASN A 87 24.41 11.67 2.68
N GLN A 88 25.45 10.92 2.30
CA GLN A 88 25.67 10.51 0.92
C GLN A 88 24.55 9.57 0.45
N GLN A 89 24.19 8.56 1.25
CA GLN A 89 23.09 7.64 0.92
C GLN A 89 21.75 8.37 0.79
N LYS A 90 21.43 9.31 1.69
CA LYS A 90 20.21 10.13 1.58
C LYS A 90 20.18 10.95 0.29
N LYS A 91 21.33 11.47 -0.15
CA LYS A 91 21.43 12.21 -1.41
C LYS A 91 21.18 11.30 -2.62
N GLU A 92 21.74 10.09 -2.61
CA GLU A 92 21.53 9.09 -3.66
C GLU A 92 20.07 8.65 -3.76
N ILE A 93 19.43 8.35 -2.62
CA ILE A 93 17.99 8.04 -2.55
C ILE A 93 17.16 9.18 -3.14
N LYS A 94 17.45 10.43 -2.74
CA LYS A 94 16.74 11.59 -3.26
C LYS A 94 16.87 11.73 -4.78
N ASN A 95 18.06 11.51 -5.32
CA ASN A 95 18.29 11.57 -6.77
C ASN A 95 17.54 10.45 -7.50
N ALA A 96 17.57 9.22 -6.98
CA ALA A 96 16.85 8.09 -7.55
C ALA A 96 15.32 8.29 -7.51
N ILE A 97 14.81 8.93 -6.47
CA ILE A 97 13.40 9.33 -6.39
C ILE A 97 13.03 10.32 -7.49
N LEU A 98 13.86 11.36 -7.70
CA LEU A 98 13.62 12.35 -8.75
C LEU A 98 13.66 11.72 -10.15
N GLU A 99 14.67 10.90 -10.42
CA GLU A 99 14.79 10.16 -11.68
C GLU A 99 13.58 9.23 -11.90
N SER A 100 13.16 8.49 -10.88
CA SER A 100 12.00 7.61 -10.95
C SER A 100 10.71 8.38 -11.22
N ASP A 101 10.51 9.55 -10.58
CA ASP A 101 9.35 10.41 -10.83
C ASP A 101 9.34 10.93 -12.28
N GLU A 102 10.47 11.39 -12.82
CA GLU A 102 10.58 11.84 -14.22
C GLU A 102 10.31 10.73 -15.24
N LEU A 103 10.87 9.54 -15.00
CA LEU A 103 10.62 8.35 -15.82
C LEU A 103 9.15 7.93 -15.75
N PHE A 104 8.55 8.00 -14.56
CA PHE A 104 7.14 7.67 -14.35
C PHE A 104 6.22 8.61 -15.13
N GLU A 105 6.45 9.92 -15.08
CA GLU A 105 5.67 10.90 -15.85
C GLU A 105 5.83 10.72 -17.37
N SER A 106 6.98 10.17 -17.79
CA SER A 106 7.24 9.79 -19.19
C SER A 106 6.66 8.43 -19.59
N ASN A 107 5.86 7.79 -18.72
CA ASN A 107 5.31 6.43 -18.88
C ASN A 107 6.37 5.30 -18.99
N LYS A 108 7.62 5.55 -18.57
CA LYS A 108 8.73 4.59 -18.55
C LYS A 108 8.76 3.83 -17.23
N TYR A 109 7.70 3.06 -16.98
CA TYR A 109 7.46 2.45 -15.66
C TYR A 109 8.50 1.40 -15.26
N GLN A 110 9.06 0.68 -16.25
CA GLN A 110 10.08 -0.33 -15.99
C GLN A 110 11.38 0.32 -15.53
N GLU A 111 11.82 1.37 -16.23
CA GLU A 111 12.99 2.16 -15.89
C GLU A 111 12.79 2.89 -14.54
N ALA A 112 11.60 3.44 -14.29
CA ALA A 112 11.26 4.04 -13.00
C ALA A 112 11.36 3.04 -11.84
N THR A 113 11.01 1.77 -12.08
CA THR A 113 11.18 0.66 -11.12
C THR A 113 12.66 0.38 -10.90
N LEU A 114 13.43 0.22 -11.99
CA LEU A 114 14.87 -0.09 -11.95
C LEU A 114 15.67 0.98 -11.18
N ALA A 115 15.33 2.26 -11.32
CA ALA A 115 15.98 3.36 -10.61
C ALA A 115 15.85 3.24 -9.07
N LEU A 116 14.74 2.68 -8.57
CA LEU A 116 14.46 2.56 -7.13
C LEU A 116 14.85 1.20 -6.53
N LEU A 117 15.02 0.16 -7.35
CA LEU A 117 15.36 -1.19 -6.87
C LEU A 117 16.59 -1.26 -5.95
N PRO A 118 17.70 -0.52 -6.17
CA PRO A 118 18.84 -0.52 -5.27
C PRO A 118 18.51 -0.07 -3.84
N PHE A 119 17.41 0.67 -3.66
CA PHE A 119 16.99 1.25 -2.39
C PHE A 119 15.74 0.57 -1.81
N LYS A 120 15.31 -0.57 -2.35
CA LYS A 120 14.08 -1.27 -1.92
C LYS A 120 14.07 -1.61 -0.42
N ASP A 121 15.24 -1.87 0.16
CA ASP A 121 15.42 -2.27 1.57
C ASP A 121 15.82 -1.08 2.47
N SER A 122 15.72 0.15 1.97
CA SER A 122 16.12 1.36 2.71
C SER A 122 15.18 1.74 3.86
N ASN A 123 14.01 1.10 3.96
CA ASN A 123 12.91 1.49 4.85
C ASN A 123 12.48 2.97 4.67
N ASP A 124 12.73 3.55 3.50
CA ASP A 124 12.28 4.89 3.16
C ASP A 124 10.90 4.82 2.52
N VAL A 125 9.90 5.41 3.18
CA VAL A 125 8.50 5.43 2.73
C VAL A 125 8.38 5.99 1.31
N GLU A 126 9.15 7.02 0.97
CA GLU A 126 9.12 7.67 -0.34
C GLU A 126 9.60 6.74 -1.47
N VAL A 127 10.53 5.84 -1.16
CA VAL A 127 10.98 4.80 -2.09
C VAL A 127 9.93 3.71 -2.22
N LEU A 128 9.42 3.21 -1.08
CA LEU A 128 8.53 2.05 -1.05
C LEU A 128 7.24 2.30 -1.84
N TRP A 129 6.56 3.43 -1.61
CA TRP A 129 5.31 3.69 -2.32
C TRP A 129 5.52 3.96 -3.81
N ARG A 130 6.63 4.62 -4.21
CA ARG A 130 6.95 4.88 -5.61
C ARG A 130 7.32 3.60 -6.36
N LEU A 131 8.09 2.72 -5.71
CA LEU A 131 8.47 1.44 -6.27
C LEU A 131 7.22 0.56 -6.46
N SER A 132 6.33 0.50 -5.46
CA SER A 132 5.04 -0.20 -5.58
C SER A 132 4.16 0.38 -6.68
N ARG A 133 4.09 1.72 -6.82
CA ARG A 133 3.40 2.41 -7.92
C ARG A 133 3.95 2.01 -9.28
N ALA A 134 5.27 2.12 -9.47
CA ALA A 134 5.91 1.83 -10.74
C ALA A 134 5.72 0.36 -11.13
N GLN A 135 5.95 -0.56 -10.19
CA GLN A 135 5.74 -1.98 -10.37
C GLN A 135 4.29 -2.32 -10.75
N TYR A 136 3.30 -1.72 -10.08
CA TYR A 136 1.89 -1.87 -10.45
C TYR A 136 1.62 -1.42 -11.89
N ASN A 137 2.19 -0.29 -12.32
CA ASN A 137 1.98 0.21 -13.68
C ASN A 137 2.67 -0.66 -14.75
N VAL A 138 3.84 -1.23 -14.45
CA VAL A 138 4.46 -2.24 -15.33
C VAL A 138 3.53 -3.45 -15.47
N SER A 139 2.90 -3.91 -14.39
CA SER A 139 1.98 -5.06 -14.45
C SER A 139 0.72 -4.78 -15.28
N GLN A 140 0.38 -3.51 -15.56
CA GLN A 140 -0.75 -3.17 -16.43
C GLN A 140 -0.42 -3.29 -17.93
N SER A 141 0.84 -3.47 -18.30
CA SER A 141 1.24 -3.68 -19.69
C SER A 141 0.60 -4.95 -20.28
N SER A 142 0.22 -4.88 -21.56
CA SER A 142 -0.30 -6.02 -22.32
C SER A 142 0.75 -7.10 -22.57
N SER A 143 2.04 -6.77 -22.46
CA SER A 143 3.15 -7.72 -22.65
C SER A 143 3.42 -8.63 -21.46
N VAL A 144 2.85 -8.34 -20.29
CA VAL A 144 3.07 -9.10 -19.05
C VAL A 144 2.05 -10.22 -18.95
N SER A 145 2.49 -11.44 -18.63
CA SER A 145 1.59 -12.59 -18.44
C SER A 145 0.75 -12.46 -17.17
N GLU A 146 -0.44 -13.08 -17.11
CA GLU A 146 -1.29 -13.00 -15.91
C GLU A 146 -0.61 -13.54 -14.64
N THR A 147 0.26 -14.54 -14.78
CA THR A 147 1.06 -15.06 -13.67
C THR A 147 2.07 -14.03 -13.15
N GLU A 148 2.78 -13.36 -14.04
CA GLU A 148 3.71 -12.29 -13.67
C GLU A 148 2.97 -11.09 -13.09
N LYS A 149 1.81 -10.71 -13.64
CA LYS A 149 0.99 -9.63 -13.08
C LYS A 149 0.61 -9.90 -11.64
N ARG A 150 0.12 -11.10 -11.36
CA ARG A 150 -0.25 -11.51 -10.00
C ARG A 150 0.94 -11.43 -9.04
N GLN A 151 2.11 -11.91 -9.47
CA GLN A 151 3.33 -11.84 -8.66
C GLN A 151 3.73 -10.38 -8.39
N MET A 152 3.75 -9.54 -9.43
CA MET A 152 4.13 -8.13 -9.29
C MET A 152 3.18 -7.36 -8.36
N ILE A 153 1.88 -7.63 -8.44
CA ILE A 153 0.87 -7.01 -7.57
C ILE A 153 1.03 -7.50 -6.13
N GLN A 154 1.34 -8.79 -5.93
CA GLN A 154 1.59 -9.34 -4.59
C GLN A 154 2.83 -8.70 -3.95
N GLU A 155 3.95 -8.61 -4.67
CA GLU A 155 5.18 -7.99 -4.17
C GLU A 155 5.01 -6.49 -3.90
N ALA A 156 4.30 -5.77 -4.78
CA ALA A 156 3.99 -4.36 -4.57
C ALA A 156 3.08 -4.15 -3.34
N TYR A 157 2.14 -5.07 -3.10
CA TYR A 157 1.26 -5.06 -1.93
C TYR A 157 2.01 -5.31 -0.61
N GLU A 158 2.95 -6.26 -0.61
CA GLU A 158 3.82 -6.51 0.56
C GLU A 158 4.61 -5.26 0.90
N ARG A 159 5.23 -4.64 -0.11
CA ARG A 159 6.01 -3.41 0.06
C ARG A 159 5.19 -2.21 0.53
N ILE A 160 3.98 -2.01 0.02
CA ILE A 160 3.13 -0.90 0.52
C ILE A 160 2.62 -1.17 1.93
N THR A 161 2.46 -2.45 2.32
CA THR A 161 2.14 -2.83 3.70
C THR A 161 3.30 -2.52 4.65
N GLU A 162 4.55 -2.74 4.24
CA GLU A 162 5.73 -2.29 4.99
C GLU A 162 5.76 -0.76 5.13
N ALA A 163 5.48 -0.03 4.04
CA ALA A 163 5.40 1.43 4.07
C ALA A 163 4.31 1.93 5.05
N MET A 164 3.18 1.23 5.16
CA MET A 164 2.14 1.53 6.14
C MET A 164 2.61 1.35 7.58
N VAL A 165 3.39 0.31 7.87
CA VAL A 165 3.95 0.09 9.22
C VAL A 165 4.93 1.20 9.58
N LEU A 166 5.70 1.69 8.61
CA LEU A 166 6.67 2.76 8.80
C LEU A 166 6.01 4.14 8.98
N ASN A 167 4.97 4.46 8.18
CA ASN A 167 4.26 5.72 8.27
C ASN A 167 2.80 5.62 7.77
N ASP A 168 1.87 5.44 8.70
CA ASP A 168 0.42 5.41 8.47
C ASP A 168 -0.21 6.82 8.31
N SER A 169 0.61 7.87 8.34
CA SER A 169 0.17 9.25 8.18
C SER A 169 0.60 9.82 6.81
N HIS A 170 1.09 8.97 5.90
CA HIS A 170 1.50 9.37 4.56
C HIS A 170 0.38 9.15 3.53
N TRP A 171 -0.10 10.23 2.91
CA TRP A 171 -1.24 10.19 1.97
C TRP A 171 -1.00 9.23 0.80
N ALA A 172 0.21 9.22 0.22
CA ALA A 172 0.52 8.40 -0.95
C ALA A 172 0.53 6.90 -0.60
N VAL A 173 0.87 6.56 0.64
CA VAL A 173 0.84 5.17 1.12
C VAL A 173 -0.61 4.69 1.17
N HIS A 174 -1.51 5.49 1.72
CA HIS A 174 -2.95 5.18 1.72
C HIS A 174 -3.53 5.07 0.30
N LYS A 175 -3.17 6.00 -0.59
CA LYS A 175 -3.58 5.96 -2.00
C LYS A 175 -3.14 4.66 -2.66
N TRP A 176 -1.85 4.33 -2.63
CA TRP A 176 -1.35 3.11 -3.28
C TRP A 176 -1.78 1.83 -2.58
N MET A 177 -2.01 1.85 -1.26
CA MET A 177 -2.61 0.73 -0.55
C MET A 177 -4.02 0.43 -1.07
N SER A 178 -4.86 1.44 -1.29
CA SER A 178 -6.21 1.23 -1.85
C SER A 178 -6.17 0.56 -3.23
N VAL A 179 -5.24 0.99 -4.08
CA VAL A 179 -5.03 0.44 -5.43
C VAL A 179 -4.58 -1.01 -5.38
N LEU A 180 -3.55 -1.30 -4.58
CA LEU A 180 -2.95 -2.62 -4.50
C LEU A 180 -3.83 -3.61 -3.75
N LEU A 181 -4.60 -3.15 -2.76
CA LEU A 181 -5.57 -3.97 -2.06
C LEU A 181 -6.70 -4.42 -3.00
N ASP A 182 -7.28 -3.52 -3.80
CA ASP A 182 -8.30 -3.89 -4.79
C ASP A 182 -7.70 -4.86 -5.83
N ALA A 183 -6.55 -4.51 -6.41
CA ALA A 183 -5.88 -5.32 -7.42
C ALA A 183 -5.54 -6.73 -6.91
N ARG A 184 -4.94 -6.86 -5.72
CA ARG A 184 -4.64 -8.16 -5.11
C ARG A 184 -5.91 -8.97 -4.86
N SER A 185 -6.93 -8.35 -4.28
CA SER A 185 -8.18 -9.03 -3.94
C SER A 185 -8.95 -9.54 -5.18
N SER A 186 -8.72 -8.95 -6.35
CA SER A 186 -9.27 -9.44 -7.61
C SER A 186 -8.75 -10.83 -8.00
N TYR A 187 -7.51 -11.17 -7.64
CA TYR A 187 -6.93 -12.52 -7.84
C TYR A 187 -7.39 -13.55 -6.80
N ASP A 188 -7.90 -13.08 -5.66
CA ASP A 188 -8.47 -13.94 -4.60
C ASP A 188 -9.96 -14.28 -4.88
N GLY A 189 -10.53 -13.72 -5.95
CA GLY A 189 -11.88 -13.97 -6.42
C GLY A 189 -12.91 -12.95 -5.92
N ILE A 190 -14.10 -12.98 -6.53
CA ILE A 190 -15.14 -11.95 -6.33
C ILE A 190 -15.56 -11.80 -4.86
N LYS A 191 -15.62 -12.89 -4.10
CA LYS A 191 -15.99 -12.88 -2.68
C LYS A 191 -14.96 -12.10 -1.86
N ALA A 192 -13.67 -12.35 -2.09
CA ALA A 192 -12.58 -11.67 -1.41
C ALA A 192 -12.53 -10.19 -1.80
N ARG A 193 -12.70 -9.87 -3.09
CA ARG A 193 -12.79 -8.47 -3.53
C ARG A 193 -13.93 -7.70 -2.87
N ILE A 194 -15.12 -8.29 -2.82
CA ILE A 194 -16.29 -7.70 -2.16
C ILE A 194 -16.01 -7.44 -0.66
N THR A 195 -15.30 -8.34 0.04
CA THR A 195 -14.97 -8.14 1.46
C THR A 195 -14.02 -6.97 1.71
N GLN A 196 -13.22 -6.60 0.70
CA GLN A 196 -12.23 -5.52 0.80
C GLN A 196 -12.76 -4.14 0.37
N LEU A 197 -13.93 -4.04 -0.27
CA LEU A 197 -14.45 -2.76 -0.82
C LEU A 197 -14.45 -1.61 0.19
N GLU A 198 -14.88 -1.88 1.43
CA GLU A 198 -14.92 -0.86 2.49
C GLU A 198 -13.53 -0.49 2.99
N ASN A 199 -12.58 -1.43 3.00
CA ASN A 199 -11.19 -1.17 3.35
C ASN A 199 -10.53 -0.28 2.27
N VAL A 200 -10.77 -0.59 1.00
CA VAL A 200 -10.31 0.22 -0.14
C VAL A 200 -10.84 1.65 -0.03
N LYS A 201 -12.15 1.83 0.22
CA LYS A 201 -12.76 3.16 0.45
C LYS A 201 -12.11 3.90 1.61
N ARG A 202 -11.90 3.23 2.75
CA ARG A 202 -11.29 3.83 3.94
C ARG A 202 -9.88 4.34 3.67
N HIS A 203 -9.07 3.59 2.91
CA HIS A 203 -7.75 4.06 2.52
C HIS A 203 -7.83 5.29 1.59
N MET A 204 -8.75 5.32 0.62
CA MET A 204 -8.93 6.50 -0.23
C MET A 204 -9.40 7.73 0.56
N LEU A 205 -10.38 7.59 1.46
CA LEU A 205 -10.83 8.68 2.33
C LEU A 205 -9.69 9.20 3.20
N ARG A 206 -8.89 8.30 3.81
CA ARG A 206 -7.73 8.69 4.60
C ARG A 206 -6.66 9.40 3.77
N ALA A 207 -6.45 8.99 2.52
CA ALA A 207 -5.55 9.69 1.61
C ALA A 207 -6.04 11.12 1.30
N VAL A 208 -7.36 11.33 1.10
CA VAL A 208 -7.95 12.67 0.93
C VAL A 208 -7.85 13.52 2.20
N GLU A 209 -8.08 12.95 3.37
CA GLU A 209 -7.89 13.65 4.64
C GLU A 209 -6.46 14.17 4.81
N LEU A 210 -5.47 13.35 4.44
CA LEU A 210 -4.05 13.68 4.56
C LEU A 210 -3.56 14.59 3.42
N ASN A 211 -4.13 14.49 2.22
CA ASN A 211 -3.84 15.36 1.08
C ASN A 211 -5.13 15.69 0.31
N PRO A 212 -5.85 16.76 0.70
CA PRO A 212 -7.09 17.15 0.05
C PRO A 212 -6.89 17.77 -1.34
N THR A 213 -5.65 17.96 -1.76
CA THR A 213 -5.30 18.53 -3.08
C THR A 213 -4.89 17.48 -4.11
N ASP A 214 -5.00 16.18 -3.79
CA ASP A 214 -4.81 15.13 -4.79
C ASP A 214 -6.10 14.87 -5.57
N ALA A 215 -6.21 15.49 -6.76
CA ALA A 215 -7.33 15.30 -7.68
C ALA A 215 -7.53 13.81 -8.04
N THR A 216 -6.46 13.03 -8.13
CA THR A 216 -6.54 11.61 -8.48
C THR A 216 -7.30 10.82 -7.43
N THR A 217 -7.04 11.04 -6.14
CA THR A 217 -7.74 10.28 -5.08
C THR A 217 -9.23 10.66 -5.01
N HIS A 218 -9.57 11.93 -5.28
CA HIS A 218 -10.97 12.34 -5.43
C HIS A 218 -11.64 11.62 -6.61
N TYR A 219 -10.98 11.56 -7.76
CA TYR A 219 -11.49 10.81 -8.91
C TYR A 219 -11.65 9.30 -8.61
N MET A 220 -10.73 8.71 -7.85
CA MET A 220 -10.83 7.31 -7.42
C MET A 220 -12.05 7.07 -6.52
N LEU A 221 -12.34 7.98 -5.59
CA LEU A 221 -13.55 7.93 -4.76
C LEU A 221 -14.82 8.07 -5.61
N GLY A 222 -14.84 9.00 -6.56
CA GLY A 222 -15.96 9.15 -7.50
C GLY A 222 -16.20 7.86 -8.30
N SER A 223 -15.13 7.25 -8.79
CA SER A 223 -15.18 5.98 -9.52
C SER A 223 -15.71 4.83 -8.65
N TRP A 224 -15.28 4.77 -7.39
CA TRP A 224 -15.79 3.80 -6.42
C TRP A 224 -17.28 4.01 -6.18
N CYS A 225 -17.72 5.24 -5.90
CA CYS A 225 -19.14 5.57 -5.67
C CYS A 225 -20.00 5.19 -6.88
N TYR A 226 -19.56 5.54 -8.08
CA TYR A 226 -20.25 5.20 -9.32
C TYR A 226 -20.44 3.68 -9.45
N GLN A 227 -19.39 2.89 -9.21
CA GLN A 227 -19.45 1.43 -9.35
C GLN A 227 -20.32 0.75 -8.30
N ILE A 228 -20.35 1.28 -7.08
CA ILE A 228 -21.23 0.77 -6.04
C ILE A 228 -22.69 1.10 -6.36
N ALA A 229 -22.97 2.30 -6.88
CA ALA A 229 -24.30 2.68 -7.35
C ALA A 229 -24.76 1.78 -8.53
N ASP A 230 -23.88 1.57 -9.50
CA ASP A 230 -24.09 0.78 -10.72
C ASP A 230 -23.94 -0.74 -10.52
N MET A 231 -23.71 -1.21 -9.29
CA MET A 231 -23.41 -2.62 -9.02
C MET A 231 -24.55 -3.56 -9.49
N PRO A 232 -24.28 -4.59 -10.32
CA PRO A 232 -25.30 -5.54 -10.73
C PRO A 232 -25.98 -6.23 -9.56
N TRP A 233 -27.29 -6.51 -9.68
CA TRP A 233 -28.09 -7.11 -8.61
C TRP A 233 -27.52 -8.44 -8.06
N VAL A 234 -26.90 -9.27 -8.92
CA VAL A 234 -26.24 -10.52 -8.50
C VAL A 234 -25.06 -10.26 -7.56
N GLN A 235 -24.25 -9.24 -7.85
CA GLN A 235 -23.13 -8.87 -6.98
C GLN A 235 -23.63 -8.30 -5.65
N ARG A 236 -24.72 -7.50 -5.66
CA ARG A 236 -25.37 -7.02 -4.43
C ARG A 236 -25.86 -8.18 -3.57
N LYS A 237 -26.41 -9.24 -4.17
CA LYS A 237 -26.80 -10.46 -3.44
C LYS A 237 -25.62 -11.17 -2.80
N ILE A 238 -24.51 -11.34 -3.51
CA ILE A 238 -23.30 -11.94 -2.94
C ILE A 238 -22.82 -11.09 -1.75
N ALA A 239 -22.77 -9.77 -1.91
CA ALA A 239 -22.40 -8.86 -0.83
C ALA A 239 -23.34 -8.99 0.39
N ALA A 240 -24.66 -9.10 0.20
CA ALA A 240 -25.62 -9.30 1.28
C ALA A 240 -25.52 -10.67 2.00
N THR A 241 -24.85 -11.67 1.41
CA THR A 241 -24.58 -12.95 2.11
C THR A 241 -23.32 -12.89 2.98
N ILE A 242 -22.41 -11.96 2.70
CA ILE A 242 -21.15 -11.77 3.42
C ILE A 242 -21.30 -10.70 4.49
N PHE A 243 -22.02 -9.64 4.16
CA PHE A 243 -22.24 -8.48 5.01
C PHE A 243 -23.68 -8.44 5.50
N ALA A 244 -23.87 -7.95 6.73
CA ALA A 244 -25.21 -7.62 7.22
C ALA A 244 -25.90 -6.56 6.35
N ALA A 245 -25.12 -5.62 5.78
CA ALA A 245 -25.54 -4.68 4.75
C ALA A 245 -24.41 -4.51 3.72
N PRO A 246 -24.67 -4.69 2.41
CA PRO A 246 -23.67 -4.44 1.38
C PRO A 246 -23.29 -2.95 1.33
N PRO A 247 -22.08 -2.59 0.86
CA PRO A 247 -21.72 -1.19 0.68
C PRO A 247 -22.70 -0.54 -0.30
N THR A 248 -23.15 0.67 0.03
CA THR A 248 -24.05 1.48 -0.78
C THR A 248 -23.42 2.82 -1.11
N SER A 249 -23.79 3.37 -2.27
CA SER A 249 -23.43 4.71 -2.71
C SER A 249 -24.41 5.17 -3.79
N THR A 250 -24.34 6.44 -4.15
CA THR A 250 -25.24 7.08 -5.12
C THR A 250 -24.46 7.71 -6.28
N PHE A 251 -25.14 7.96 -7.40
CA PHE A 251 -24.53 8.69 -8.52
C PHE A 251 -24.23 10.15 -8.15
N GLU A 252 -25.02 10.73 -7.23
CA GLU A 252 -24.81 12.07 -6.69
C GLU A 252 -23.51 12.17 -5.88
N GLU A 253 -23.23 11.19 -5.02
CA GLU A 253 -21.93 11.11 -4.31
C GLU A 253 -20.76 10.98 -5.29
N ALA A 254 -20.92 10.16 -6.33
CA ALA A 254 -19.90 10.02 -7.37
C ALA A 254 -19.63 11.36 -8.07
N LEU A 255 -20.69 12.07 -8.46
CA LEU A 255 -20.60 13.39 -9.10
C LEU A 255 -19.92 14.43 -8.20
N GLN A 256 -20.19 14.42 -6.89
CA GLN A 256 -19.52 15.33 -5.95
C GLN A 256 -18.00 15.12 -5.94
N PHE A 257 -17.56 13.87 -5.86
CA PHE A 257 -16.12 13.55 -5.89
C PHE A 257 -15.47 13.87 -7.24
N PHE A 258 -16.14 13.59 -8.37
CA PHE A 258 -15.63 13.95 -9.69
C PHE A 258 -15.52 15.47 -9.88
N SER A 259 -16.56 16.21 -9.45
CA SER A 259 -16.53 17.68 -9.49
C SER A 259 -15.39 18.22 -8.64
N LYS A 260 -15.12 17.60 -7.48
CA LYS A 260 -14.01 17.99 -6.63
C LYS A 260 -12.64 17.76 -7.30
N ALA A 261 -12.48 16.67 -8.03
CA ALA A 261 -11.26 16.41 -8.80
C ALA A 261 -11.02 17.50 -9.86
N GLU A 262 -12.06 17.90 -10.60
CA GLU A 262 -11.99 18.99 -11.60
C GLU A 262 -11.73 20.37 -10.98
N GLU A 263 -12.30 20.65 -9.79
CA GLU A 263 -12.00 21.88 -9.05
C GLU A 263 -10.52 21.97 -8.65
N ILE A 264 -9.93 20.86 -8.21
CA ILE A 264 -8.54 20.78 -7.75
C ILE A 264 -7.58 20.90 -8.93
N GLN A 265 -7.86 20.18 -10.02
CA GLN A 265 -7.04 20.19 -11.23
C GLN A 265 -7.95 20.41 -12.45
N PRO A 266 -8.05 21.65 -12.97
CA PRO A 266 -8.86 21.91 -14.14
C PRO A 266 -8.40 21.07 -15.34
N ARG A 267 -9.36 20.46 -16.07
CA ARG A 267 -9.08 19.53 -17.18
C ARG A 267 -8.38 18.26 -16.67
N PHE A 268 -8.80 17.77 -15.51
CA PHE A 268 -8.30 16.50 -14.99
C PHE A 268 -8.72 15.34 -15.91
N TYR A 269 -9.91 15.43 -16.53
CA TYR A 269 -10.45 14.46 -17.46
C TYR A 269 -10.92 15.08 -18.80
#